data_AF-A0A6J4M541-F1
#
_entry.id   AF-A0A6J4M541-F1
#
_cell.length_a   1.000
_cell.length_b   1.000
_cell.length_c   1.000
_cell.angle_alpha   90.00
_cell.angle_beta   90.00
_cell.angle_gamma   90.00
#
_symmetry.space_group_name_H-M   'P 1'
#
loop_
_entity.id
_entity.type
_entity.pdbx_description
1 polymer ?
#
loop_
_entity_poly.entity_id
_entity_poly.type
_entity_poly.pdbx_seq_one_letter_code
_entity_poly.pdbx_strand_id
1 'polypeptide(L)'
;AKQVINATGVWTDETQAMVGERGQYKVRASKGVHLVVPRDRIQSSTGMILRTEKSVLFVIPWGRHWIVGTTDTGWDLDKAHPAASTNDIDYILEHVNKVLVTPLTSADVEGVYAGLRPLLAGESDETSKLSREHLVAHAAPGLVVVAGGKYTTYRVMAKDAVDAVTHALDDNFGKCVTERVPCVGAEGYEAAWNRRQVIADESGLHVARIEHLLIRYGTLIDEVLDIVREQPDLGQPLEGAEDYLQVEIAYACSHEGARHLDDVFARRTHISIEMWDRGVTAAPHAAAIMGRVLGWSEDQVRKEVDHYLKRVEAERLSQQQPDDETADSARLGAPEIVPLA
;
A
#
# COMPACT_ATOMS: atom_id res chain seq x y z
N ALA A 1 -2.03 25.81 13.41
CA ALA A 1 -3.20 25.68 12.52
C ALA A 1 -4.44 26.25 13.23
N LYS A 2 -5.50 26.65 12.51
CA LYS A 2 -6.77 27.12 13.12
C LYS A 2 -7.64 25.97 13.64
N GLN A 3 -7.60 24.84 12.96
CA GLN A 3 -8.29 23.58 13.26
C GLN A 3 -7.31 22.44 12.91
N VAL A 4 -7.43 21.29 13.56
CA VAL A 4 -6.61 20.10 13.33
C VAL A 4 -7.52 18.91 13.04
N ILE A 5 -7.22 18.14 11.97
CA ILE A 5 -7.88 16.87 11.68
C ILE A 5 -6.92 15.74 12.03
N ASN A 6 -7.33 14.86 12.93
CA ASN A 6 -6.66 13.61 13.26
C ASN A 6 -7.25 12.48 12.41
N ALA A 7 -6.47 12.00 11.44
CA ALA A 7 -6.86 10.92 10.53
C ALA A 7 -5.78 9.81 10.53
N THR A 8 -5.40 9.37 11.73
CA THR A 8 -4.27 8.45 11.94
C THR A 8 -4.67 6.97 11.98
N GLY A 9 -5.85 6.60 11.49
CA GLY A 9 -6.23 5.20 11.28
C GLY A 9 -6.11 4.34 12.55
N VAL A 10 -5.28 3.30 12.53
CA VAL A 10 -5.08 2.40 13.69
C VAL A 10 -4.36 3.06 14.87
N TRP A 11 -3.79 4.25 14.67
CA TRP A 11 -3.15 5.07 15.69
C TRP A 11 -4.08 6.13 16.33
N THR A 12 -5.37 6.09 16.00
CA THR A 12 -6.35 7.07 16.50
C THR A 12 -6.38 7.12 18.04
N ASP A 13 -6.24 5.99 18.72
CA ASP A 13 -6.25 5.95 20.19
C ASP A 13 -4.99 6.60 20.79
N GLU A 14 -3.79 6.33 20.25
CA GLU A 14 -2.54 6.94 20.74
C GLU A 14 -2.53 8.46 20.51
N THR A 15 -2.98 8.90 19.34
CA THR A 15 -3.01 10.33 19.01
C THR A 15 -4.07 11.10 19.79
N GLN A 16 -5.21 10.48 20.11
CA GLN A 16 -6.19 11.07 21.04
C GLN A 16 -5.62 11.20 22.46
N ALA A 17 -4.87 10.21 22.94
CA ALA A 17 -4.29 10.24 24.28
C ALA A 17 -3.32 11.42 24.50
N MET A 18 -2.68 11.92 23.42
CA MET A 18 -1.82 13.11 23.49
C MET A 18 -2.57 14.40 23.86
N VAL A 19 -3.90 14.41 23.72
CA VAL A 19 -4.75 15.60 23.97
C VAL A 19 -5.16 15.70 25.46
N GLY A 20 -4.86 14.68 26.28
CA GLY A 20 -5.06 14.71 27.73
C GLY A 20 -6.48 14.43 28.22
N GLU A 21 -7.47 14.39 27.32
CA GLU A 21 -8.82 13.91 27.63
C GLU A 21 -8.91 12.38 27.46
N ARG A 22 -9.81 11.74 28.21
CA ARG A 22 -10.07 10.30 28.05
C ARG A 22 -10.65 10.11 26.64
N GLY A 23 -9.87 9.49 25.74
CA GLY A 23 -10.26 9.30 24.34
C GLY A 23 -11.68 8.76 24.25
N GLN A 24 -12.57 9.52 23.59
CA GLN A 24 -14.00 9.20 23.52
C GLN A 24 -14.27 8.00 22.61
N TYR A 25 -13.34 7.71 21.71
CA TYR A 25 -13.48 6.68 20.69
C TYR A 25 -12.33 5.69 20.82
N LYS A 26 -12.67 4.39 20.78
CA LYS A 26 -11.71 3.29 20.80
C LYS A 26 -11.63 2.64 19.44
N VAL A 27 -10.41 2.43 18.96
CA VAL A 27 -10.11 1.75 17.71
C VAL A 27 -9.40 0.43 18.01
N ARG A 28 -10.03 -0.68 17.62
CA ARG A 28 -9.41 -2.00 17.66
C ARG A 28 -8.78 -2.32 16.31
N ALA A 29 -7.54 -2.76 16.31
CA ALA A 29 -6.90 -3.27 15.10
C ALA A 29 -7.31 -4.73 14.81
N SER A 30 -7.59 -5.02 13.55
CA SER A 30 -7.71 -6.37 13.02
C SER A 30 -6.70 -6.56 11.88
N LYS A 31 -5.86 -7.59 11.97
CA LYS A 31 -4.90 -7.95 10.93
C LYS A 31 -5.60 -8.72 9.82
N GLY A 32 -5.31 -8.32 8.59
CA GLY A 32 -5.63 -9.06 7.38
C GLY A 32 -4.38 -9.32 6.54
N VAL A 33 -4.12 -10.58 6.23
CA VAL A 33 -3.01 -11.04 5.39
C VAL A 33 -3.53 -11.38 3.99
N HIS A 34 -2.69 -11.18 2.98
CA HIS A 34 -2.92 -11.64 1.60
C HIS A 34 -1.66 -12.28 1.04
N LEU A 35 -1.86 -13.25 0.16
CA LEU A 35 -0.83 -13.89 -0.64
C LEU A 35 -0.88 -13.34 -2.07
N VAL A 36 0.29 -13.23 -2.69
CA VAL A 36 0.46 -12.95 -4.11
C VAL A 36 1.04 -14.20 -4.75
N VAL A 37 0.37 -14.72 -5.77
CA VAL A 37 0.80 -15.91 -6.51
C VAL A 37 0.87 -15.63 -8.00
N PRO A 38 1.78 -16.24 -8.77
CA PRO A 38 1.88 -16.01 -10.21
C PRO A 38 0.59 -16.34 -10.98
N ARG A 39 0.32 -15.60 -12.05
CA ARG A 39 -0.95 -15.68 -12.81
C ARG A 39 -1.29 -17.08 -13.32
N ASP A 40 -0.27 -17.84 -13.70
CA ASP A 40 -0.35 -19.17 -14.31
C ASP A 40 -0.69 -20.28 -13.31
N ARG A 41 -0.61 -20.01 -12.00
CA ARG A 41 -0.98 -20.98 -10.95
C ARG A 41 -2.48 -21.20 -10.83
N ILE A 42 -3.30 -20.25 -11.27
CA ILE A 42 -4.75 -20.39 -11.35
C ILE A 42 -5.21 -20.08 -12.77
N GLN A 43 -5.65 -21.12 -13.48
CA GLN A 43 -6.12 -21.07 -14.87
C GLN A 43 -7.54 -20.50 -14.97
N SER A 44 -7.69 -19.21 -14.66
CA SER A 44 -8.97 -18.47 -14.72
C SER A 44 -8.73 -17.03 -15.15
N SER A 45 -9.71 -16.36 -15.76
CA SER A 45 -9.70 -14.90 -15.98
C SER A 45 -10.56 -14.13 -14.98
N THR A 46 -11.35 -14.84 -14.16
CA THR A 46 -12.42 -14.28 -13.33
C THR A 46 -12.05 -14.38 -11.86
N GLY A 47 -12.27 -13.29 -11.12
CA GLY A 47 -12.10 -13.27 -9.67
C GLY A 47 -13.17 -14.07 -8.94
N MET A 48 -12.84 -14.59 -7.76
CA MET A 48 -13.72 -15.43 -6.95
C MET A 48 -13.87 -14.84 -5.55
N ILE A 49 -15.04 -15.06 -4.95
CA ILE A 49 -15.31 -14.78 -3.54
C ILE A 49 -15.75 -16.08 -2.90
N LEU A 50 -14.96 -16.58 -1.97
CA LEU A 50 -15.21 -17.80 -1.22
C LEU A 50 -15.72 -17.44 0.17
N ARG A 51 -16.69 -18.20 0.66
CA ARG A 51 -17.14 -18.06 2.04
C ARG A 51 -16.26 -18.93 2.94
N THR A 52 -15.77 -18.37 4.03
CA THR A 52 -15.13 -19.12 5.11
C THR A 52 -16.06 -19.19 6.32
N GLU A 53 -15.65 -19.89 7.38
CA GLU A 53 -16.45 -20.03 8.59
C GLU A 53 -16.66 -18.66 9.29
N LYS A 54 -15.69 -17.76 9.14
CA LYS A 54 -15.65 -16.46 9.83
C LYS A 54 -15.81 -15.25 8.91
N SER A 55 -15.46 -15.37 7.63
CA SER A 55 -15.37 -14.23 6.71
C SER A 55 -15.50 -14.65 5.23
N VAL A 56 -14.94 -13.86 4.33
CA VAL A 56 -14.81 -14.17 2.91
C VAL A 56 -13.34 -14.11 2.47
N LEU A 57 -12.98 -14.99 1.55
CA LEU A 57 -11.69 -15.02 0.86
C LEU A 57 -11.90 -14.59 -0.60
N PHE A 58 -11.30 -13.49 -0.99
CA PHE A 58 -11.16 -13.02 -2.35
C PHE A 58 -9.97 -13.68 -3.05
N VAL A 59 -10.19 -14.04 -4.31
CA VAL A 59 -9.16 -14.49 -5.26
C VAL A 59 -9.26 -13.53 -6.45
N ILE A 60 -8.38 -12.55 -6.52
CA ILE A 60 -8.51 -11.40 -7.44
C ILE A 60 -7.41 -11.47 -8.49
N PRO A 61 -7.74 -11.49 -9.80
CA PRO A 61 -6.73 -11.38 -10.84
C PRO A 61 -6.14 -9.97 -10.81
N TRP A 62 -4.81 -9.88 -10.78
CA TRP A 62 -4.12 -8.62 -10.64
C TRP A 62 -2.83 -8.62 -11.47
N GLY A 63 -2.86 -7.97 -12.63
CA GLY A 63 -1.73 -7.98 -13.56
C GLY A 63 -1.24 -9.40 -13.88
N ARG A 64 0.03 -9.65 -13.56
CA ARG A 64 0.71 -10.95 -13.75
C ARG A 64 0.58 -11.89 -12.54
N HIS A 65 -0.35 -11.60 -11.64
CA HIS A 65 -0.52 -12.30 -10.37
C HIS A 65 -1.99 -12.52 -10.03
N TRP A 66 -2.18 -13.26 -8.95
CA TRP A 66 -3.42 -13.32 -8.18
C TRP A 66 -3.16 -12.82 -6.77
N ILE A 67 -4.07 -12.02 -6.26
CA ILE A 67 -4.15 -11.69 -4.84
C ILE A 67 -5.14 -12.66 -4.19
N VAL A 68 -4.70 -13.41 -3.20
CA VAL A 68 -5.51 -14.40 -2.47
C VAL A 68 -5.54 -14.01 -1.00
N GLY A 69 -6.72 -13.70 -0.47
CA GLY A 69 -6.86 -13.26 0.92
C GLY A 69 -8.32 -12.97 1.26
N THR A 70 -8.70 -12.79 2.51
CA THR A 70 -7.84 -12.33 3.60
C THR A 70 -8.13 -13.06 4.90
N THR A 71 -7.22 -12.90 5.86
CA THR A 71 -7.46 -13.27 7.26
C THR A 71 -8.21 -12.15 8.01
N ASP A 72 -8.67 -12.47 9.21
CA ASP A 72 -9.29 -11.53 10.14
C ASP A 72 -8.96 -11.97 11.57
N THR A 73 -7.82 -11.51 12.08
CA THR A 73 -7.34 -11.80 13.43
C THR A 73 -7.21 -10.51 14.24
N GLY A 74 -7.54 -10.55 15.53
CA GLY A 74 -7.33 -9.38 16.40
C GLY A 74 -5.84 -9.07 16.54
N TRP A 75 -5.49 -7.79 16.64
CA TRP A 75 -4.09 -7.35 16.71
C TRP A 75 -3.87 -6.35 17.85
N ASP A 76 -2.91 -6.65 18.72
CA ASP A 76 -2.47 -5.83 19.85
C ASP A 76 -0.93 -5.71 19.95
N LEU A 77 -0.22 -6.14 18.91
CA LEU A 77 1.23 -6.06 18.77
C LEU A 77 1.65 -4.79 17.99
N ASP A 78 2.83 -4.79 17.35
CA ASP A 78 3.32 -3.61 16.65
C ASP A 78 2.40 -3.20 15.49
N LYS A 79 2.03 -1.91 15.46
CA LYS A 79 1.12 -1.36 14.45
C LYS A 79 1.83 -0.92 13.19
N ALA A 80 3.13 -0.60 13.28
CA ALA A 80 3.90 -0.09 12.16
C ALA A 80 4.24 -1.20 11.16
N HIS A 81 4.52 -2.41 11.67
CA HIS A 81 4.99 -3.54 10.89
C HIS A 81 4.23 -4.83 11.25
N PRO A 82 2.90 -4.88 11.01
CA PRO A 82 2.13 -6.09 11.30
C PRO A 82 2.70 -7.30 10.56
N ALA A 83 2.98 -8.37 11.29
CA ALA A 83 3.61 -9.55 10.74
C ALA A 83 2.59 -10.61 10.29
N ALA A 84 2.86 -11.25 9.15
CA ALA A 84 2.18 -12.48 8.74
C ALA A 84 2.93 -13.69 9.31
N SER A 85 2.19 -14.65 9.85
CA SER A 85 2.71 -15.92 10.38
C SER A 85 2.43 -17.08 9.40
N THR A 86 3.06 -18.24 9.62
CA THR A 86 2.77 -19.47 8.88
C THR A 86 1.29 -19.86 8.99
N ASN A 87 0.67 -19.66 10.17
CA ASN A 87 -0.75 -19.93 10.36
C ASN A 87 -1.66 -19.09 9.45
N ASP A 88 -1.30 -17.83 9.17
CA ASP A 88 -2.07 -17.01 8.23
C ASP A 88 -1.97 -17.55 6.80
N ILE A 89 -0.76 -17.95 6.39
CA ILE A 89 -0.48 -18.48 5.04
C ILE A 89 -1.21 -19.81 4.85
N ASP A 90 -1.06 -20.72 5.80
CA ASP A 90 -1.71 -22.03 5.78
C ASP A 90 -3.23 -21.90 5.79
N TYR A 91 -3.79 -20.97 6.56
CA TYR A 91 -5.22 -20.68 6.55
C TYR A 91 -5.71 -20.29 5.16
N ILE A 92 -5.02 -19.36 4.48
CA ILE A 92 -5.42 -18.91 3.14
C ILE A 92 -5.30 -20.06 2.13
N LEU A 93 -4.19 -20.80 2.16
CA LEU A 93 -3.94 -21.94 1.26
C LEU A 93 -4.98 -23.04 1.46
N GLU A 94 -5.31 -23.40 2.71
CA GLU A 94 -6.34 -24.40 3.01
C GLU A 94 -7.68 -23.99 2.39
N HIS A 95 -8.08 -22.73 2.52
CA HIS A 95 -9.38 -22.26 2.04
C HIS A 95 -9.46 -22.15 0.52
N VAL A 96 -8.43 -21.63 -0.13
CA VAL A 96 -8.43 -21.51 -1.60
C VAL A 96 -8.34 -22.90 -2.26
N ASN A 97 -7.60 -23.84 -1.66
CA ASN A 97 -7.45 -25.19 -2.20
C ASN A 97 -8.72 -26.05 -2.11
N LYS A 98 -9.74 -25.63 -1.35
CA LYS A 98 -11.06 -26.28 -1.35
C LYS A 98 -11.78 -26.16 -2.71
N VAL A 99 -11.40 -25.19 -3.54
CA VAL A 99 -12.06 -24.92 -4.83
C VAL A 99 -11.15 -25.04 -6.05
N LEU A 100 -9.83 -25.12 -5.85
CA LEU A 100 -8.88 -25.25 -6.95
C LEU A 100 -8.69 -26.72 -7.34
N VAL A 101 -8.66 -26.98 -8.66
CA VAL A 101 -8.35 -28.31 -9.20
C VAL A 101 -6.88 -28.66 -8.98
N THR A 102 -5.99 -27.68 -9.15
CA THR A 102 -4.56 -27.79 -8.83
C THR A 102 -4.31 -27.02 -7.54
N PRO A 103 -4.01 -27.71 -6.42
CA PRO A 103 -3.75 -27.04 -5.15
C PRO A 103 -2.49 -26.17 -5.22
N LEU A 104 -2.54 -25.01 -4.59
CA LEU A 104 -1.40 -24.16 -4.30
C LEU A 104 -0.65 -24.67 -3.07
N THR A 105 0.65 -24.47 -3.05
CA THR A 105 1.53 -24.73 -1.92
C THR A 105 2.21 -23.44 -1.49
N SER A 106 2.87 -23.45 -0.33
CA SER A 106 3.70 -22.31 0.11
C SER A 106 4.82 -21.98 -0.88
N ALA A 107 5.29 -22.94 -1.68
CA ALA A 107 6.26 -22.73 -2.74
C ALA A 107 5.69 -21.98 -3.96
N ASP A 108 4.36 -21.84 -4.07
CA ASP A 108 3.70 -21.05 -5.11
C ASP A 108 3.46 -19.59 -4.68
N VAL A 109 3.75 -19.26 -3.41
CA VAL A 109 3.57 -17.92 -2.84
C VAL A 109 4.75 -17.05 -3.20
N GLU A 110 4.55 -16.22 -4.21
CA GLU A 110 5.54 -15.23 -4.62
C GLU A 110 5.60 -14.09 -3.63
N GLY A 111 4.48 -13.63 -3.03
CA GLY A 111 4.36 -12.45 -2.15
C GLY A 111 3.44 -12.64 -0.95
N VAL A 112 3.73 -11.92 0.15
CA VAL A 112 2.84 -11.84 1.32
C VAL A 112 2.84 -10.42 1.84
N TYR A 113 1.66 -9.86 2.13
CA TYR A 113 1.55 -8.60 2.84
C TYR A 113 0.45 -8.65 3.90
N ALA A 114 0.64 -7.88 4.96
CA ALA A 114 -0.28 -7.74 6.07
C ALA A 114 -0.65 -6.27 6.26
N GLY A 115 -1.88 -6.02 6.67
CA GLY A 115 -2.36 -4.67 7.02
C GLY A 115 -3.33 -4.71 8.17
N LEU A 116 -3.45 -3.60 8.88
CA LEU A 116 -4.35 -3.45 10.02
C LEU A 116 -5.58 -2.62 9.65
N ARG A 117 -6.75 -3.15 9.97
CA ARG A 117 -8.05 -2.49 9.84
C ARG A 117 -8.36 -1.73 11.14
N PRO A 118 -8.60 -0.41 11.09
CA PRO A 118 -9.06 0.35 12.25
C PRO A 118 -10.57 0.12 12.43
N LEU A 119 -10.95 -0.77 13.34
CA LEU A 119 -12.35 -1.06 13.64
C LEU A 119 -12.81 -0.23 14.84
N LEU A 120 -13.92 0.50 14.68
CA LEU A 120 -14.55 1.21 15.78
C LEU A 120 -15.10 0.21 16.81
N ALA A 121 -14.64 0.32 18.06
CA ALA A 121 -15.20 -0.41 19.19
C ALA A 121 -16.29 0.43 19.85
N GLY A 122 -17.55 -0.03 19.75
CA GLY A 122 -18.68 0.62 20.41
C GLY A 122 -18.79 0.24 21.89
N GLU A 123 -19.13 1.21 22.76
CA GLU A 123 -19.47 0.96 24.18
C GLU A 123 -20.99 0.79 24.41
N SER A 124 -21.85 1.02 23.40
CA SER A 124 -23.32 0.92 23.47
C SER A 124 -23.97 0.27 22.23
N ASP A 125 -25.21 -0.23 22.36
CA ASP A 125 -25.97 -0.86 21.27
C ASP A 125 -26.16 0.05 20.03
N GLU A 126 -26.21 1.38 20.21
CA GLU A 126 -26.26 2.35 19.09
C GLU A 126 -24.91 2.46 18.35
N THR A 127 -23.79 2.37 19.07
CA THR A 127 -22.44 2.37 18.47
C THR A 127 -22.05 1.03 17.81
N SER A 128 -22.75 -0.07 18.12
CA SER A 128 -22.52 -1.37 17.48
C SER A 128 -22.89 -1.39 15.99
N LYS A 129 -23.92 -0.61 15.59
CA LYS A 129 -24.33 -0.43 14.19
C LYS A 129 -23.40 0.51 13.42
N LEU A 130 -22.79 1.48 14.11
CA LEU A 130 -21.73 2.37 13.58
C LEU A 130 -20.39 1.65 13.34
N SER A 131 -20.22 0.42 13.84
CA SER A 131 -18.95 -0.32 13.76
C SER A 131 -18.46 -0.67 12.34
N ARG A 132 -19.29 -0.46 11.30
CA ARG A 132 -18.93 -0.69 9.89
C ARG A 132 -18.86 0.59 9.04
N GLU A 133 -19.12 1.74 9.64
CA GLU A 133 -19.05 3.06 9.02
C GLU A 133 -17.85 3.85 9.55
N HIS A 134 -17.61 5.04 9.00
CA HIS A 134 -16.67 5.99 9.56
C HIS A 134 -17.35 6.90 10.57
N LEU A 135 -16.58 7.36 11.54
CA LEU A 135 -16.98 8.39 12.49
C LEU A 135 -16.16 9.65 12.21
N VAL A 136 -16.83 10.80 12.16
CA VAL A 136 -16.21 12.12 12.19
C VAL A 136 -16.80 12.89 13.35
N ALA A 137 -15.97 13.32 14.30
CA ALA A 137 -16.43 14.05 15.47
C ALA A 137 -15.38 15.03 15.99
N HIS A 138 -15.83 16.07 16.70
CA HIS A 138 -14.94 16.94 17.46
C HIS A 138 -14.60 16.26 18.78
N ALA A 139 -13.34 15.87 18.96
CA ALA A 139 -12.89 15.24 20.20
C ALA A 139 -12.53 16.27 21.29
N ALA A 140 -12.11 17.46 20.88
CA ALA A 140 -11.81 18.61 21.73
C ALA A 140 -11.96 19.91 20.91
N PRO A 141 -12.05 21.10 21.54
CA PRO A 141 -12.09 22.36 20.81
C PRO A 141 -10.92 22.49 19.83
N GLY A 142 -11.24 22.62 18.53
CA GLY A 142 -10.22 22.75 17.48
C GLY A 142 -9.67 21.43 16.93
N LEU A 143 -10.17 20.28 17.39
CA LEU A 143 -9.71 18.94 16.99
C LEU A 143 -10.85 18.06 16.48
N VAL A 144 -10.82 17.78 15.18
CA VAL A 144 -11.70 16.80 14.53
C VAL A 144 -10.97 15.46 14.41
N VAL A 145 -11.63 14.37 14.78
CA VAL A 145 -11.11 13.00 14.67
C VAL A 145 -11.90 12.25 13.60
N VAL A 146 -11.19 11.52 12.75
CA VAL A 146 -11.74 10.56 11.79
C VAL A 146 -11.33 9.16 12.22
N ALA A 147 -12.32 8.31 12.53
CA ALA A 147 -12.10 6.95 12.99
C ALA A 147 -12.89 5.93 12.15
N GLY A 148 -12.31 4.76 11.92
CA GLY A 148 -12.91 3.71 11.09
C GLY A 148 -12.94 4.04 9.60
N GLY A 149 -13.98 3.56 8.91
CA GLY A 149 -14.17 3.75 7.48
C GLY A 149 -13.48 2.73 6.58
N LYS A 150 -13.58 2.95 5.27
CA LYS A 150 -13.05 2.07 4.22
C LYS A 150 -12.40 2.89 3.13
N TYR A 151 -11.46 2.27 2.42
CA TYR A 151 -10.87 2.87 1.24
C TYR A 151 -11.94 3.29 0.22
N THR A 152 -12.98 2.49 -0.01
CA THR A 152 -14.06 2.84 -0.95
C THR A 152 -14.89 4.06 -0.56
N THR A 153 -14.89 4.46 0.71
CA THR A 153 -15.65 5.60 1.23
C THR A 153 -14.77 6.82 1.54
N TYR A 154 -13.47 6.77 1.21
CA TYR A 154 -12.48 7.77 1.64
C TYR A 154 -12.87 9.21 1.27
N ARG A 155 -13.44 9.44 0.08
CA ARG A 155 -13.83 10.78 -0.37
C ARG A 155 -14.99 11.35 0.47
N VAL A 156 -15.97 10.52 0.80
CA VAL A 156 -17.11 10.93 1.65
C VAL A 156 -16.59 11.22 3.06
N MET A 157 -15.72 10.35 3.60
CA MET A 157 -15.06 10.56 4.89
C MET A 157 -14.29 11.90 4.94
N ALA A 158 -13.51 12.19 3.90
CA ALA A 158 -12.76 13.44 3.80
C ALA A 158 -13.68 14.65 3.71
N LYS A 159 -14.78 14.56 2.95
CA LYS A 159 -15.79 15.61 2.89
C LYS A 159 -16.39 15.86 4.29
N ASP A 160 -16.80 14.82 4.99
CA ASP A 160 -17.44 14.96 6.31
C ASP A 160 -16.46 15.57 7.34
N ALA A 161 -15.18 15.20 7.28
CA ALA A 161 -14.13 15.79 8.12
C ALA A 161 -13.92 17.28 7.84
N VAL A 162 -13.86 17.68 6.57
CA VAL A 162 -13.74 19.09 6.16
C VAL A 162 -15.00 19.87 6.53
N ASP A 163 -16.19 19.29 6.35
CA ASP A 163 -17.44 19.90 6.78
C ASP A 163 -17.41 20.13 8.30
N ALA A 164 -17.02 19.15 9.12
CA ALA A 164 -16.92 19.33 10.57
C ALA A 164 -15.96 20.46 10.97
N VAL A 165 -14.83 20.61 10.28
CA VAL A 165 -13.88 21.72 10.48
C VAL A 165 -14.51 23.07 10.10
N THR A 166 -15.16 23.15 8.95
CA THR A 166 -15.72 24.40 8.43
C THR A 166 -16.91 24.90 9.24
N HIS A 167 -17.74 24.02 9.80
CA HIS A 167 -18.81 24.42 10.72
C HIS A 167 -18.29 25.07 12.01
N ALA A 168 -17.06 24.74 12.42
CA ALA A 168 -16.41 25.33 13.60
C ALA A 168 -15.65 26.63 13.29
N LEU A 169 -15.59 27.03 12.02
CA LEU A 169 -14.97 28.27 11.55
C LEU A 169 -16.08 29.26 11.17
N ASP A 170 -16.05 30.46 11.73
CA ASP A 170 -17.01 31.53 11.42
C ASP A 170 -16.66 32.22 10.08
N ASP A 171 -16.70 31.45 8.99
CA ASP A 171 -16.36 31.88 7.64
C ASP A 171 -17.28 31.19 6.60
N ASN A 172 -17.38 31.77 5.41
CA ASN A 172 -18.25 31.26 4.35
C ASN A 172 -17.46 30.38 3.36
N PHE A 173 -17.57 29.07 3.55
CA PHE A 173 -16.94 28.10 2.65
C PHE A 173 -17.89 27.68 1.52
N GLY A 174 -17.35 27.57 0.30
CA GLY A 174 -18.08 27.04 -0.85
C GLY A 174 -18.45 25.56 -0.66
N LYS A 175 -19.42 25.08 -1.43
CA LYS A 175 -19.81 23.65 -1.43
C LYS A 175 -18.65 22.78 -1.90
N CYS A 176 -18.50 21.61 -1.28
CA CYS A 176 -17.53 20.61 -1.70
C CYS A 176 -17.80 20.14 -3.14
N VAL A 177 -16.75 20.07 -3.97
CA VAL A 177 -16.83 19.68 -5.39
C VAL A 177 -16.04 18.41 -5.72
N THR A 178 -15.47 17.74 -4.72
CA THR A 178 -14.52 16.62 -4.89
C THR A 178 -15.11 15.40 -5.61
N GLU A 179 -16.44 15.28 -5.70
CA GLU A 179 -17.09 14.27 -6.54
C GLU A 179 -16.76 14.40 -8.03
N ARG A 180 -16.39 15.61 -8.47
CA ARG A 180 -16.10 15.93 -9.87
C ARG A 180 -14.64 16.31 -10.11
N VAL A 181 -13.79 16.20 -9.09
CA VAL A 181 -12.35 16.48 -9.21
C VAL A 181 -11.65 15.17 -9.52
N PRO A 182 -11.08 14.99 -10.73
CA PRO A 182 -10.30 13.80 -11.04
C PRO A 182 -9.08 13.69 -10.12
N CYS A 183 -8.66 12.46 -9.81
CA CYS A 183 -7.35 12.25 -9.22
C CYS A 183 -6.25 12.66 -10.23
N VAL A 184 -5.07 12.96 -9.71
CA VAL A 184 -3.89 13.25 -10.55
C VAL A 184 -3.65 12.08 -11.52
N GLY A 185 -3.39 12.39 -12.79
CA GLY A 185 -3.21 11.40 -13.86
C GLY A 185 -4.50 10.82 -14.46
N ALA A 186 -5.69 11.14 -13.92
CA ALA A 186 -6.95 10.58 -14.44
C ALA A 186 -7.55 11.38 -15.61
N GLU A 187 -7.31 12.70 -15.65
CA GLU A 187 -7.88 13.56 -16.69
C GLU A 187 -7.26 13.24 -18.06
N GLY A 188 -8.10 12.87 -19.04
CA GLY A 188 -7.66 12.53 -20.40
C GLY A 188 -7.17 11.09 -20.59
N TYR A 189 -7.27 10.23 -19.57
CA TYR A 189 -6.73 8.86 -19.60
C TYR A 189 -7.15 8.05 -20.84
N GLU A 190 -8.44 8.02 -21.17
CA GLU A 190 -8.95 7.26 -22.33
C GLU A 190 -8.34 7.73 -23.66
N ALA A 191 -8.10 9.04 -23.80
CA ALA A 191 -7.44 9.59 -24.98
C ALA A 191 -5.97 9.17 -25.05
N ALA A 192 -5.25 9.22 -23.92
CA ALA A 192 -3.88 8.75 -23.82
C ALA A 192 -3.77 7.24 -24.11
N TRP A 193 -4.69 6.44 -23.57
CA TRP A 193 -4.77 4.99 -23.83
C TRP A 193 -5.00 4.66 -25.31
N ASN A 194 -5.88 5.39 -25.97
CA ASN A 194 -6.11 5.24 -27.42
C ASN A 194 -4.89 5.64 -28.26
N ARG A 195 -4.03 6.52 -27.74
CA ARG A 195 -2.78 6.96 -28.38
C ARG A 195 -1.56 6.12 -28.03
N ARG A 196 -1.67 5.09 -27.20
CA ARG A 196 -0.52 4.31 -26.69
C ARG A 196 0.45 3.80 -27.77
N GLN A 197 -0.04 3.45 -28.96
CA GLN A 197 0.84 3.04 -30.07
C GLN A 197 1.67 4.22 -30.61
N VAL A 198 1.06 5.39 -30.75
CA VAL A 198 1.77 6.61 -31.16
C VAL A 198 2.80 7.01 -30.11
N ILE A 199 2.43 6.94 -28.82
CA ILE A 199 3.34 7.21 -27.71
C ILE A 199 4.52 6.23 -27.71
N ALA A 200 4.28 4.95 -28.02
CA ALA A 200 5.33 3.94 -28.16
C ALA A 200 6.30 4.29 -29.31
N ASP A 201 5.77 4.65 -30.48
CA ASP A 201 6.57 5.01 -31.64
C ASP A 201 7.41 6.29 -31.38
N GLU A 202 6.84 7.28 -30.69
CA GLU A 202 7.50 8.55 -30.35
C GLU A 202 8.57 8.39 -29.25
N SER A 203 8.32 7.54 -28.25
CA SER A 203 9.25 7.30 -27.14
C SER A 203 10.35 6.29 -27.47
N GLY A 204 10.14 5.45 -28.49
CA GLY A 204 11.01 4.31 -28.79
C GLY A 204 10.85 3.14 -27.81
N LEU A 205 9.90 3.21 -26.87
CA LEU A 205 9.58 2.12 -25.95
C LEU A 205 8.54 1.18 -26.55
N HIS A 206 8.64 -0.11 -26.25
CA HIS A 206 7.65 -1.08 -26.69
C HIS A 206 6.26 -0.75 -26.12
N VAL A 207 5.19 -0.97 -26.90
CA VAL A 207 3.81 -0.60 -26.51
C VAL A 207 3.37 -1.18 -25.16
N ALA A 208 3.82 -2.40 -24.84
CA ALA A 208 3.54 -3.02 -23.52
C ALA A 208 4.11 -2.20 -22.34
N ARG A 209 5.24 -1.50 -22.52
CA ARG A 209 5.79 -0.60 -21.49
C ARG A 209 4.96 0.66 -21.38
N ILE A 210 4.46 1.18 -22.49
CA ILE A 210 3.52 2.31 -22.47
C ILE A 210 2.21 1.94 -21.78
N GLU A 211 1.66 0.75 -22.05
CA GLU A 211 0.47 0.24 -21.36
C GLU A 211 0.70 0.13 -19.85
N HIS A 212 1.85 -0.41 -19.43
CA HIS A 212 2.25 -0.46 -18.02
C HIS A 212 2.32 0.94 -17.39
N LEU A 213 3.03 1.87 -18.01
CA LEU A 213 3.16 3.24 -17.50
C LEU A 213 1.82 3.97 -17.45
N LEU A 214 0.95 3.79 -18.45
CA LEU A 214 -0.40 4.35 -18.44
C LEU A 214 -1.23 3.79 -17.29
N ILE A 215 -1.22 2.47 -17.07
CA ILE A 215 -1.97 1.85 -15.96
C ILE A 215 -1.53 2.41 -14.61
N ARG A 216 -0.23 2.74 -14.45
CA ARG A 216 0.34 3.20 -13.18
C ARG A 216 0.20 4.71 -12.96
N TYR A 217 0.56 5.50 -13.96
CA TYR A 217 0.71 6.97 -13.85
C TYR A 217 -0.41 7.73 -14.55
N GLY A 218 -1.25 7.04 -15.33
CA GLY A 218 -2.28 7.67 -16.15
C GLY A 218 -1.65 8.67 -17.11
N THR A 219 -2.20 9.89 -17.15
CA THR A 219 -1.69 10.96 -18.02
C THR A 219 -0.40 11.61 -17.53
N LEU A 220 0.08 11.29 -16.33
CA LEU A 220 1.42 11.70 -15.89
C LEU A 220 2.54 10.93 -16.63
N ILE A 221 2.19 9.96 -17.48
CA ILE A 221 3.16 9.31 -18.37
C ILE A 221 3.99 10.31 -19.18
N ASP A 222 3.44 11.46 -19.53
CA ASP A 222 4.19 12.49 -20.27
C ASP A 222 5.40 13.00 -19.46
N GLU A 223 5.22 13.25 -18.15
CA GLU A 223 6.30 13.63 -17.23
C GLU A 223 7.35 12.51 -17.10
N VAL A 224 6.90 11.25 -17.01
CA VAL A 224 7.78 10.08 -16.95
C VAL A 224 8.62 9.98 -18.24
N LEU A 225 7.99 10.16 -19.40
CA LEU A 225 8.68 10.08 -20.69
C LEU A 225 9.61 11.27 -20.94
N ASP A 226 9.32 12.45 -20.39
CA ASP A 226 10.26 13.57 -20.41
C ASP A 226 11.59 13.21 -19.73
N ILE A 227 11.54 12.52 -18.58
CA ILE A 227 12.76 12.03 -17.92
C ILE A 227 13.51 11.04 -18.82
N VAL A 228 12.81 10.14 -19.52
CA VAL A 228 13.46 9.21 -20.48
C VAL A 228 14.09 9.96 -21.66
N ARG A 229 13.46 11.02 -22.17
CA ARG A 229 14.02 11.83 -23.26
C ARG A 229 15.32 12.51 -22.83
N GLU A 230 15.38 13.01 -21.60
CA GLU A 230 16.58 13.64 -21.04
C GLU A 230 17.67 12.62 -20.69
N GLN A 231 17.27 11.44 -20.21
CA GLN A 231 18.16 10.36 -19.77
C GLN A 231 17.71 9.01 -20.37
N PRO A 232 18.07 8.71 -21.63
CA PRO A 232 17.59 7.53 -22.34
C PRO A 232 17.85 6.19 -21.64
N ASP A 233 18.91 6.08 -20.85
CA ASP A 233 19.24 4.87 -20.09
C ASP A 233 18.16 4.53 -19.05
N LEU A 234 17.41 5.52 -18.54
CA LEU A 234 16.31 5.28 -17.61
C LEU A 234 15.09 4.61 -18.28
N GLY A 235 15.03 4.60 -19.61
CA GLY A 235 14.04 3.82 -20.36
C GLY A 235 14.30 2.32 -20.38
N GLN A 236 15.42 1.84 -19.83
CA GLN A 236 15.75 0.42 -19.75
C GLN A 236 15.03 -0.26 -18.57
N PRO A 237 14.80 -1.59 -18.65
CA PRO A 237 14.32 -2.37 -17.51
C PRO A 237 15.23 -2.23 -16.29
N LEU A 238 14.64 -2.31 -15.10
CA LEU A 238 15.37 -2.42 -13.85
C LEU A 238 15.88 -3.85 -13.68
N GLU A 239 17.19 -4.02 -13.52
CA GLU A 239 17.81 -5.33 -13.31
C GLU A 239 17.29 -5.99 -12.03
N GLY A 240 16.82 -7.25 -12.12
CA GLY A 240 16.19 -7.97 -11.02
C GLY A 240 14.70 -7.65 -10.80
N ALA A 241 14.12 -6.77 -11.63
CA ALA A 241 12.72 -6.41 -11.60
C ALA A 241 12.28 -5.92 -13.00
N GLU A 242 12.46 -6.77 -14.02
CA GLU A 242 12.40 -6.36 -15.43
C GLU A 242 11.01 -5.93 -15.89
N ASP A 243 9.97 -6.16 -15.10
CA ASP A 243 8.62 -5.62 -15.34
C ASP A 243 8.56 -4.09 -15.13
N TYR A 244 9.50 -3.53 -14.38
CA TYR A 244 9.64 -2.11 -14.12
C TYR A 244 10.76 -1.49 -14.95
N LEU A 245 10.60 -0.21 -15.29
CA LEU A 245 11.64 0.61 -15.91
C LEU A 245 12.42 1.39 -14.85
N GLN A 246 13.68 1.68 -15.13
CA GLN A 246 14.52 2.49 -14.23
C GLN A 246 13.95 3.90 -13.99
N VAL A 247 13.25 4.47 -14.98
CA VAL A 247 12.61 5.78 -14.86
C VAL A 247 11.53 5.82 -13.79
N GLU A 248 10.86 4.70 -13.49
CA GLU A 248 9.85 4.65 -12.43
C GLU A 248 10.47 4.90 -11.05
N ILE A 249 11.71 4.45 -10.84
CA ILE A 249 12.49 4.71 -9.63
C ILE A 249 12.86 6.20 -9.54
N ALA A 250 13.29 6.79 -10.66
CA ALA A 250 13.64 8.20 -10.71
C ALA A 250 12.42 9.11 -10.49
N TYR A 251 11.29 8.77 -11.09
CA TYR A 251 10.02 9.49 -10.96
C TYR A 251 9.48 9.40 -9.53
N ALA A 252 9.51 8.22 -8.92
CA ALA A 252 9.12 8.01 -7.53
C ALA A 252 9.85 8.96 -6.55
N CYS A 253 11.16 9.17 -6.75
CA CYS A 253 11.95 10.09 -5.94
C CYS A 253 11.69 11.56 -6.23
N SER A 254 11.60 11.94 -7.50
CA SER A 254 11.53 13.34 -7.92
C SER A 254 10.13 13.94 -7.81
N HIS A 255 9.08 13.16 -8.07
CA HIS A 255 7.70 13.64 -8.18
C HIS A 255 6.77 13.05 -7.12
N GLU A 256 7.02 11.83 -6.65
CA GLU A 256 6.10 11.11 -5.74
C GLU A 256 6.56 11.09 -4.28
N GLY A 257 7.67 11.77 -3.96
CA GLY A 257 8.17 11.97 -2.61
C GLY A 257 8.77 10.72 -1.96
N ALA A 258 9.21 9.73 -2.72
CA ALA A 258 9.94 8.58 -2.18
C ALA A 258 11.29 9.03 -1.58
N ARG A 259 11.54 8.65 -0.32
CA ARG A 259 12.72 9.04 0.46
C ARG A 259 13.55 7.85 0.94
N HIS A 260 13.01 6.65 0.92
CA HIS A 260 13.71 5.41 1.28
C HIS A 260 13.44 4.33 0.24
N LEU A 261 14.34 3.35 0.13
CA LEU A 261 14.18 2.27 -0.85
C LEU A 261 12.84 1.51 -0.68
N ASP A 262 12.39 1.39 0.56
CA ASP A 262 11.09 0.81 0.93
C ASP A 262 9.89 1.62 0.37
N ASP A 263 9.99 2.95 0.26
CA ASP A 263 8.95 3.77 -0.38
C ASP A 263 8.76 3.38 -1.84
N VAL A 264 9.88 3.13 -2.53
CA VAL A 264 9.83 2.72 -3.93
C VAL A 264 9.29 1.31 -4.02
N PHE A 265 9.90 0.33 -3.35
CA PHE A 265 9.61 -1.09 -3.60
C PHE A 265 8.26 -1.56 -3.08
N ALA A 266 7.75 -0.97 -1.99
CA ALA A 266 6.50 -1.40 -1.37
C ALA A 266 5.30 -0.47 -1.66
N ARG A 267 5.53 0.78 -2.08
CA ARG A 267 4.46 1.78 -2.22
C ARG A 267 4.36 2.43 -3.60
N ARG A 268 5.48 2.79 -4.24
CA ARG A 268 5.47 3.40 -5.59
C ARG A 268 5.59 2.39 -6.72
N THR A 269 6.18 1.24 -6.43
CA THR A 269 6.13 -0.01 -7.19
C THR A 269 5.57 -1.10 -6.27
N HIS A 270 5.50 -2.33 -6.75
CA HIS A 270 5.16 -3.49 -5.91
C HIS A 270 6.25 -4.58 -5.98
N ILE A 271 7.49 -4.19 -6.28
CA ILE A 271 8.65 -5.10 -6.38
C ILE A 271 8.77 -5.98 -5.12
N SER A 272 8.43 -5.44 -3.94
CA SER A 272 8.50 -6.20 -2.69
C SER A 272 7.56 -7.40 -2.63
N ILE A 273 6.47 -7.44 -3.40
CA ILE A 273 5.48 -8.54 -3.36
C ILE A 273 5.31 -9.24 -4.71
N GLU A 274 5.74 -8.62 -5.81
CA GLU A 274 5.65 -9.15 -7.17
C GLU A 274 6.91 -9.89 -7.62
N MET A 275 7.99 -9.89 -6.83
CA MET A 275 9.24 -10.62 -7.12
C MET A 275 9.51 -11.72 -6.10
N TRP A 276 9.91 -12.90 -6.58
CA TRP A 276 10.28 -14.06 -5.75
C TRP A 276 11.32 -13.77 -4.69
N ASP A 277 12.31 -12.94 -5.00
CA ASP A 277 13.40 -12.59 -4.10
C ASP A 277 13.05 -11.39 -3.20
N ARG A 278 11.85 -10.79 -3.34
CA ARG A 278 11.43 -9.54 -2.67
C ARG A 278 12.20 -8.31 -3.15
N GLY A 279 12.79 -8.33 -4.35
CA GLY A 279 13.59 -7.23 -4.88
C GLY A 279 15.01 -7.15 -4.32
N VAL A 280 15.53 -8.21 -3.70
CA VAL A 280 16.92 -8.27 -3.20
C VAL A 280 17.92 -7.98 -4.34
N THR A 281 17.70 -8.56 -5.51
CA THR A 281 18.53 -8.31 -6.70
C THR A 281 18.37 -6.89 -7.21
N ALA A 282 17.14 -6.35 -7.22
CA ALA A 282 16.86 -4.99 -7.72
C ALA A 282 17.35 -3.86 -6.79
N ALA A 283 17.46 -4.13 -5.48
CA ALA A 283 17.79 -3.15 -4.45
C ALA A 283 19.03 -2.28 -4.76
N PRO A 284 20.21 -2.82 -5.07
CA PRO A 284 21.39 -2.00 -5.38
C PRO A 284 21.21 -1.13 -6.63
N HIS A 285 20.52 -1.62 -7.66
CA HIS A 285 20.29 -0.86 -8.90
C HIS A 285 19.32 0.30 -8.68
N ALA A 286 18.22 0.04 -7.96
CA ALA A 286 17.27 1.08 -7.59
C ALA A 286 17.91 2.12 -6.67
N ALA A 287 18.63 1.70 -5.63
CA ALA A 287 19.28 2.62 -4.68
C ALA A 287 20.33 3.52 -5.37
N ALA A 288 21.03 3.02 -6.40
CA ALA A 288 21.94 3.85 -7.20
C ALA A 288 21.19 4.92 -8.01
N ILE A 289 20.01 4.61 -8.57
CA ILE A 289 19.15 5.59 -9.25
C ILE A 289 18.63 6.62 -8.25
N MET A 290 18.06 6.15 -7.14
CA MET A 290 17.58 7.01 -6.05
C MET A 290 18.67 7.95 -5.55
N GLY A 291 19.89 7.42 -5.36
CA GLY A 291 21.01 8.20 -4.86
C GLY A 291 21.43 9.33 -5.80
N ARG A 292 21.35 9.12 -7.12
CA ARG A 292 21.56 10.20 -8.10
C ARG A 292 20.50 11.29 -8.00
N VAL A 293 19.23 10.92 -7.82
CA VAL A 293 18.10 11.86 -7.76
C VAL A 293 18.05 12.62 -6.43
N LEU A 294 18.29 11.93 -5.31
CA LEU A 294 18.17 12.46 -3.95
C LEU A 294 19.49 13.05 -3.41
N GLY A 295 20.60 12.91 -4.16
CA GLY A 295 21.91 13.39 -3.75
C GLY A 295 22.54 12.57 -2.62
N TRP A 296 22.27 11.28 -2.55
CA TRP A 296 22.84 10.40 -1.53
C TRP A 296 24.34 10.20 -1.72
N SER A 297 25.05 10.10 -0.59
CA SER A 297 26.43 9.59 -0.60
C SER A 297 26.43 8.08 -0.88
N GLU A 298 27.58 7.54 -1.31
CA GLU A 298 27.75 6.10 -1.45
C GLU A 298 27.48 5.35 -0.14
N ASP A 299 27.75 5.98 1.00
CA ASP A 299 27.46 5.42 2.32
C ASP A 299 25.96 5.33 2.60
N GLN A 300 25.21 6.35 2.22
CA GLN A 300 23.75 6.34 2.33
C GLN A 300 23.14 5.28 1.40
N VAL A 301 23.62 5.17 0.16
CA VAL A 301 23.19 4.11 -0.78
C VAL A 301 23.40 2.73 -0.16
N ARG A 302 24.58 2.47 0.42
CA ARG A 302 24.86 1.18 1.11
C ARG A 302 23.93 0.94 2.30
N LYS A 303 23.66 1.97 3.11
CA LYS A 303 22.77 1.87 4.28
C LYS A 303 21.33 1.56 3.89
N GLU A 304 20.83 2.20 2.84
CA GLU A 304 19.48 1.94 2.31
C GLU A 304 19.33 0.50 1.82
N VAL A 305 20.32 0.00 1.07
CA VAL A 305 20.34 -1.39 0.62
C VAL A 305 20.40 -2.35 1.80
N ASP A 306 21.37 -2.20 2.71
CA ASP A 306 21.52 -3.07 3.89
C ASP A 306 20.25 -3.10 4.76
N HIS A 307 19.64 -1.93 4.98
CA HIS A 307 18.39 -1.82 5.71
C HIS A 307 17.24 -2.56 5.01
N TYR A 308 17.08 -2.37 3.71
CA TYR A 308 16.04 -3.07 2.95
C TYR A 308 16.23 -4.58 2.98
N LEU A 309 17.47 -5.07 2.79
CA LEU A 309 17.78 -6.50 2.84
C LEU A 309 17.47 -7.11 4.21
N LYS A 310 17.80 -6.43 5.31
CA LYS A 310 17.43 -6.86 6.67
C LYS A 310 15.92 -6.89 6.88
N ARG A 311 15.18 -5.92 6.32
CA ARG A 311 13.71 -5.92 6.37
C ARG A 311 13.11 -7.11 5.63
N VAL A 312 13.66 -7.47 4.46
CA VAL A 312 13.27 -8.66 3.70
C VAL A 312 13.56 -9.94 4.48
N GLU A 313 14.74 -10.05 5.08
CA GLU A 313 15.11 -11.21 5.90
C GLU A 313 14.16 -11.38 7.09
N ALA A 314 13.90 -10.31 7.84
CA ALA A 314 12.97 -10.31 8.98
C ALA A 314 11.54 -10.67 8.56
N GLU A 315 11.06 -10.17 7.42
CA GLU A 315 9.75 -10.51 6.88
C GLU A 315 9.64 -11.98 6.46
N ARG A 316 10.66 -12.53 5.81
CA ARG A 316 10.70 -13.97 5.47
C ARG A 316 10.76 -14.83 6.72
N LEU A 317 11.50 -14.41 7.74
CA LEU A 317 11.59 -15.11 9.01
C LEU A 317 10.24 -15.11 9.74
N SER A 318 9.52 -13.98 9.74
CA SER A 318 8.19 -13.90 10.37
C SER A 318 7.20 -14.88 9.75
N GLN A 319 7.25 -15.03 8.42
CA GLN A 319 6.41 -15.95 7.64
C GLN A 319 6.72 -17.43 7.87
N GLN A 320 7.80 -17.75 8.59
CA GLN A 320 8.15 -19.10 9.03
C GLN A 320 7.76 -19.35 10.49
N GLN A 321 7.39 -18.31 11.24
CA GLN A 321 7.00 -18.44 12.64
C GLN A 321 5.57 -18.98 12.75
N PRO A 322 5.28 -19.81 13.76
CA PRO A 322 3.99 -20.47 13.88
C PRO A 322 2.85 -19.51 14.22
N ASP A 323 3.09 -18.42 14.95
CA ASP A 323 2.04 -17.55 15.48
C ASP A 323 2.40 -16.06 15.41
N ASP A 324 1.43 -15.21 15.74
CA ASP A 324 1.54 -13.76 15.61
C ASP A 324 2.59 -13.16 16.54
N GLU A 325 2.73 -13.67 17.77
CA GLU A 325 3.71 -13.17 18.75
C GLU A 325 5.15 -13.45 18.28
N THR A 326 5.40 -14.69 17.84
CA THR A 326 6.72 -15.09 17.33
C THR A 326 7.04 -14.41 16.00
N ALA A 327 6.06 -14.25 15.11
CA ALA A 327 6.20 -13.54 13.85
C ALA A 327 6.52 -12.04 14.05
N ASP A 328 5.80 -11.36 14.96
CA ASP A 328 6.03 -9.95 15.29
C ASP A 328 7.44 -9.73 15.88
N SER A 329 7.86 -10.59 16.81
CA SER A 329 9.21 -10.57 17.38
C SER A 329 10.30 -10.71 16.30
N ALA A 330 10.11 -11.63 15.35
CA ALA A 330 11.03 -11.77 14.20
C ALA A 330 11.07 -10.51 13.32
N ARG A 331 9.92 -9.82 13.16
CA ARG A 331 9.81 -8.60 12.35
C ARG A 331 10.52 -7.41 12.99
N LEU A 332 10.39 -7.26 14.32
CA LEU A 332 11.00 -6.18 15.11
C LEU A 332 12.54 -6.22 15.15
N GLY A 333 13.16 -7.33 14.75
CA GLY A 333 14.62 -7.44 14.64
C GLY A 333 15.23 -6.53 13.56
N ALA A 334 14.43 -6.02 12.62
CA ALA A 334 14.90 -5.09 11.58
C ALA A 334 14.76 -3.62 12.04
N PRO A 335 15.75 -2.75 11.75
CA PRO A 335 15.63 -1.31 12.00
C PRO A 335 14.42 -0.69 11.27
N GLU A 336 13.84 0.34 11.87
CA GLU A 336 12.59 0.99 11.40
C GLU A 336 12.84 1.96 10.25
N ILE A 337 13.87 2.81 10.37
CA ILE A 337 14.19 3.88 9.42
C ILE A 337 15.70 3.97 9.27
N VAL A 338 16.16 4.25 8.04
CA VAL A 338 17.54 4.69 7.79
C VAL A 338 17.62 6.19 8.05
N PRO A 339 18.43 6.67 9.00
CA PRO A 339 18.58 8.11 9.18
C PRO A 339 19.07 8.75 7.88
N LEU A 340 18.30 9.71 7.36
CA LEU A 340 18.76 10.56 6.26
C LEU A 340 19.73 11.59 6.84
N ALA A 341 20.93 11.68 6.24
CA ALA A 341 21.96 12.63 6.64
C ALA A 341 21.64 14.06 6.18
#